data_AF-A0A820KNW1-F1
#
_entry.id   AF-A0A820KNW1-F1
#
_cell.length_a   1.000
_cell.length_b   1.000
_cell.length_c   1.000
_cell.angle_alpha   90.00
_cell.angle_beta   90.00
_cell.angle_gamma   90.00
#
_symmetry.space_group_name_H-M   'P 1'
#
loop_
_entity.id
_entity.type
_entity.pdbx_description
1 polymer ?
#
loop_
_entity_poly.entity_id
_entity_poly.type
_entity_poly.pdbx_seq_one_letter_code
_entity_poly.pdbx_strand_id
1 'polypeptide(L)'
;RTSQLQAELENIYATTKVCESNNPEKCYTLSPYLERSMQIEKDYDRLIWAWKGWHDSCGNKVRPVYIPYINLLNKNTKENGYKDLSVSVS
;
A
#
# COMPACT_ATOMS: atom_id res chain seq x y z
N ARG A 1 -3.47 17.80 9.30
CA ARG A 1 -3.85 17.31 7.95
C ARG A 1 -2.86 16.27 7.41
N THR A 2 -1.57 16.56 7.29
CA THR A 2 -0.57 15.57 6.82
C THR A 2 -0.54 14.29 7.66
N SER A 3 -0.55 14.40 9.00
CA SER A 3 -0.61 13.24 9.90
C SER A 3 -1.88 12.40 9.75
N GLN A 4 -3.01 12.99 9.34
CA GLN A 4 -4.26 12.26 9.10
C GLN A 4 -4.15 11.44 7.81
N LEU A 5 -3.62 12.03 6.74
CA LEU A 5 -3.40 11.32 5.47
C LEU A 5 -2.36 10.20 5.60
N GLN A 6 -1.32 10.41 6.41
CA GLN A 6 -0.35 9.36 6.72
C GLN A 6 -1.03 8.19 7.45
N ALA A 7 -1.78 8.46 8.51
CA ALA A 7 -2.52 7.42 9.24
C ALA A 7 -3.54 6.70 8.34
N GLU A 8 -4.15 7.40 7.39
CA GLU A 8 -5.05 6.82 6.40
C GLU A 8 -4.31 5.87 5.44
N LEU A 9 -3.13 6.27 4.94
CA LEU A 9 -2.27 5.39 4.13
C LEU A 9 -1.86 4.13 4.91
N GLU A 10 -1.40 4.29 6.15
CA GLU A 10 -1.02 3.17 7.03
C GLU A 10 -2.20 2.21 7.26
N ASN A 11 -3.40 2.76 7.50
CA ASN A 11 -4.62 1.98 7.66
C ASN A 11 -4.98 1.20 6.39
N ILE A 12 -4.92 1.83 5.21
CA ILE A 12 -5.18 1.16 3.93
C ILE A 12 -4.23 -0.03 3.74
N TYR A 13 -2.93 0.15 4.03
CA TYR A 13 -1.94 -0.92 3.95
C TYR A 13 -2.26 -2.07 4.91
N ALA A 14 -2.59 -1.77 6.17
CA ALA A 14 -2.86 -2.76 7.20
C ALA A 14 -4.18 -3.54 6.98
N THR A 15 -5.20 -2.88 6.44
CA THR A 15 -6.57 -3.43 6.37
C THR A 15 -6.97 -3.93 4.99
N THR A 16 -6.17 -3.70 3.94
CA THR A 16 -6.46 -4.24 2.61
C THR A 16 -6.44 -5.77 2.63
N LYS A 17 -7.52 -6.35 2.09
CA LYS A 17 -7.76 -7.79 2.03
C LYS A 17 -7.78 -8.26 0.59
N VAL A 18 -7.22 -9.43 0.35
CA VAL A 18 -7.29 -10.20 -0.90
C VAL A 18 -8.00 -11.51 -0.60
N CYS A 19 -9.07 -11.82 -1.32
CA CYS A 19 -9.88 -13.01 -1.07
C CYS A 19 -9.68 -14.07 -2.16
N GLU A 20 -9.83 -15.34 -1.78
CA GLU A 20 -9.77 -16.43 -2.75
C GLU A 20 -10.94 -16.36 -3.74
N SER A 21 -10.68 -16.67 -5.01
CA SER A 21 -11.73 -16.64 -6.03
C SER A 21 -12.81 -17.71 -5.83
N ASN A 22 -12.44 -18.86 -5.24
CA ASN A 22 -13.35 -19.97 -4.95
C ASN A 22 -13.98 -19.91 -3.55
N ASN A 23 -13.49 -19.03 -2.67
CA ASN A 23 -14.05 -18.81 -1.34
C ASN A 23 -13.90 -17.34 -0.92
N PRO A 24 -14.92 -16.50 -1.21
CA PRO A 24 -14.89 -15.08 -0.88
C PRO A 24 -14.80 -14.76 0.62
N GLU A 25 -15.09 -15.72 1.51
CA GLU A 25 -14.93 -15.53 2.95
C GLU A 25 -13.47 -15.70 3.39
N LYS A 26 -12.65 -16.38 2.59
CA LYS A 26 -11.24 -16.62 2.87
C LYS A 26 -10.40 -15.47 2.33
N CYS A 27 -10.19 -14.46 3.18
CA CYS A 27 -9.45 -13.26 2.85
C CYS A 27 -8.18 -13.10 3.68
N TYR A 28 -7.18 -12.46 3.08
CA TYR A 28 -5.84 -12.31 3.64
C TYR A 28 -5.37 -10.86 3.55
N THR A 29 -4.78 -10.37 4.64
CA THR A 29 -4.09 -9.08 4.70
C THR A 29 -2.61 -9.23 4.33
N LEU A 30 -1.93 -8.10 4.09
CA LEU A 30 -0.51 -8.08 3.73
C LEU A 30 0.33 -8.89 4.73
N SER A 31 0.24 -8.51 6.01
CA SER A 31 0.92 -9.19 7.11
C SER A 31 -0.09 -9.98 7.96
N PRO A 32 0.29 -11.18 8.46
CA PRO A 32 1.52 -11.92 8.14
C PRO A 32 1.42 -12.79 6.87
N TYR A 33 0.23 -12.94 6.29
CA TYR A 33 -0.02 -14.04 5.36
C TYR A 33 0.58 -13.82 3.97
N LEU A 34 0.25 -12.71 3.30
CA LEU A 34 0.71 -12.47 1.93
C LEU A 34 2.22 -12.26 1.89
N GLU A 35 2.80 -11.56 2.87
CA GLU A 35 4.25 -11.46 3.06
C GLU A 35 4.92 -12.83 3.16
N ARG A 36 4.40 -13.71 4.02
CA ARG A 36 4.95 -15.06 4.16
C ARG A 36 4.77 -15.87 2.89
N SER A 37 3.62 -15.77 2.23
CA SER A 37 3.35 -16.46 0.96
C SER A 37 4.39 -16.07 -0.10
N MET A 38 4.68 -14.77 -0.24
CA MET A 38 5.69 -14.27 -1.17
C MET A 38 7.13 -14.70 -0.81
N GLN A 39 7.38 -15.07 0.45
CA GLN A 39 8.70 -15.54 0.91
C GLN A 39 8.93 -17.03 0.66
N ILE A 40 7.90 -17.87 0.82
CA ILE A 40 8.08 -19.34 0.89
C ILE A 40 7.45 -20.11 -0.26
N GLU A 41 6.41 -19.57 -0.90
CA GLU A 41 5.70 -20.27 -1.96
C GLU A 41 6.53 -20.35 -3.24
N LYS A 42 6.36 -21.44 -3.99
CA LYS A 42 6.99 -21.65 -5.30
C LYS A 42 5.97 -21.78 -6.43
N ASP A 43 4.71 -21.92 -6.09
CA ASP A 43 3.62 -21.93 -7.05
C ASP A 43 3.48 -20.53 -7.66
N TYR A 44 3.73 -20.43 -8.96
CA TYR A 44 3.71 -19.17 -9.69
C TYR A 44 2.33 -18.50 -9.66
N ASP A 45 1.26 -19.28 -9.81
CA ASP A 45 -0.10 -18.75 -9.81
C ASP A 45 -0.47 -18.24 -8.42
N ARG A 46 0.00 -18.92 -7.36
CA ARG A 46 -0.16 -18.44 -5.99
C ARG A 46 0.56 -17.11 -5.74
N LEU A 47 1.79 -16.98 -6.23
CA LEU A 47 2.58 -15.74 -6.11
C LEU A 47 1.94 -14.59 -6.89
N ILE A 48 1.48 -14.83 -8.12
CA ILE A 48 0.79 -13.81 -8.92
C ILE A 48 -0.53 -13.40 -8.26
N TRP A 49 -1.32 -14.35 -7.76
CA TRP A 49 -2.54 -14.04 -7.03
C TRP A 49 -2.26 -13.14 -5.81
N ALA A 50 -1.24 -13.47 -5.01
CA ALA A 50 -0.89 -12.70 -3.82
C ALA A 50 -0.40 -11.29 -4.19
N TRP A 51 0.57 -11.19 -5.10
CA TRP A 51 1.17 -9.92 -5.51
C TRP A 51 0.15 -9.02 -6.22
N LYS A 52 -0.44 -9.50 -7.31
CA LYS A 52 -1.36 -8.71 -8.12
C LYS A 52 -2.64 -8.39 -7.34
N GLY A 53 -3.21 -9.39 -6.66
CA GLY A 53 -4.44 -9.20 -5.88
C GLY A 53 -4.29 -8.12 -4.81
N TRP A 54 -3.14 -8.08 -4.14
CA TRP A 54 -2.86 -7.05 -3.14
C TRP A 54 -2.65 -5.69 -3.77
N HIS A 55 -1.82 -5.59 -4.82
CA HIS A 55 -1.54 -4.32 -5.50
C HIS A 55 -2.81 -3.71 -6.13
N ASP A 56 -3.66 -4.52 -6.77
CA ASP A 56 -4.92 -4.06 -7.35
C ASP A 56 -5.89 -3.58 -6.26
N SER A 57 -5.97 -4.27 -5.12
CA SER A 57 -6.88 -3.91 -4.03
C SER A 57 -6.40 -2.70 -3.21
N CYS A 58 -5.10 -2.62 -2.96
CA CYS A 58 -4.47 -1.57 -2.15
C CYS A 58 -4.28 -0.30 -2.99
N GLY A 59 -3.71 -0.43 -4.19
CA GLY A 59 -3.34 0.70 -5.05
C GLY A 59 -4.51 1.61 -5.41
N ASN A 60 -5.69 1.02 -5.66
CA ASN A 60 -6.92 1.76 -5.92
C ASN A 60 -7.32 2.68 -4.74
N LYS A 61 -7.08 2.24 -3.49
CA LYS A 61 -7.39 3.00 -2.27
C LYS A 61 -6.29 4.01 -1.94
N VAL A 62 -5.02 3.65 -2.16
CA VAL A 62 -3.86 4.50 -1.87
C VAL A 62 -3.83 5.73 -2.77
N ARG A 63 -4.13 5.57 -4.07
CA ARG A 63 -3.99 6.63 -5.07
C ARG A 63 -4.65 7.98 -4.70
N PRO A 64 -5.93 8.04 -4.28
CA PRO A 64 -6.59 9.30 -3.92
C PRO A 64 -6.02 9.95 -2.64
N VAL A 65 -5.37 9.20 -1.75
CA VAL A 65 -4.81 9.70 -0.49
C VAL A 65 -3.35 10.14 -0.67
N TYR A 66 -2.59 9.37 -1.45
CA TYR A 66 -1.17 9.60 -1.70
C TYR A 66 -0.89 10.93 -2.40
N ILE A 67 -1.69 11.28 -3.43
CA ILE A 67 -1.50 12.53 -4.18
C ILE A 67 -1.64 13.78 -3.28
N PRO A 68 -2.73 13.95 -2.50
CA PRO A 68 -2.83 15.04 -1.53
C PRO A 68 -1.73 15.04 -0.48
N TYR A 69 -1.33 13.85 0.01
CA TYR A 69 -0.28 13.72 1.00
C TYR A 69 1.06 14.27 0.49
N ILE A 70 1.50 13.83 -0.68
CA ILE A 70 2.75 14.29 -1.32
C ILE A 70 2.68 15.79 -1.68
N ASN A 71 1.53 16.29 -2.13
CA ASN A 71 1.39 17.71 -2.43
C ASN A 71 1.55 18.60 -1.17
N LEU A 72 0.96 18.19 -0.05
CA LEU A 72 1.12 18.91 1.23
C LEU A 72 2.55 18.83 1.75
N LEU A 73 3.15 17.64 1.64
CA LEU A 73 4.54 17.42 2.00
C LEU A 73 5.50 18.32 1.19
N ASN A 74 5.39 18.33 -0.14
CA ASN A 74 6.19 19.19 -1.00
C ASN A 74 5.99 20.68 -0.71
N LYS A 75 4.75 21.10 -0.40
CA LYS A 75 4.48 22.49 0.00
C LYS A 75 5.24 22.86 1.28
N ASN A 76 5.14 22.03 2.31
CA ASN A 76 5.83 22.27 3.58
C ASN A 76 7.36 22.28 3.38
N THR A 77 7.89 21.39 2.54
CA THR A 77 9.33 21.32 2.26
C THR A 77 9.84 22.58 1.54
N LYS A 78 9.06 23.12 0.60
CA LYS A 78 9.36 24.41 -0.06
C LYS A 78 9.30 25.59 0.90
N GLU A 79 8.33 25.62 1.80
CA GLU A 79 8.23 26.64 2.86
C GLU A 79 9.45 26.59 3.81
N ASN A 80 10.05 25.40 3.99
CA ASN A 80 11.26 25.20 4.79
C ASN A 80 12.58 25.44 4.01
N GLY A 81 12.53 25.97 2.79
CA GLY A 81 13.71 26.32 1.99
C GLY A 81 14.33 25.17 1.18
N TYR A 82 13.68 24.00 1.12
CA TYR A 82 14.13 22.85 0.34
C TYR A 82 13.35 22.73 -0.99
N LYS A 83 13.97 22.20 -2.06
CA LYS A 83 13.40 22.21 -3.42
C LYS A 83 12.14 21.36 -3.56
N ASP A 84 12.16 20.16 -2.99
CA ASP A 84 11.06 19.20 -2.91
C ASP A 84 11.38 18.16 -1.84
N LEU A 85 10.40 17.30 -1.53
CA LEU A 85 10.66 16.11 -0.73
C LEU A 85 11.39 15.11 -1.63
N SER A 86 12.72 15.00 -1.47
CA SER A 86 13.48 13.91 -2.07
C SER A 86 13.12 12.62 -1.33
N VAL A 87 12.01 11.99 -1.72
CA VAL A 87 11.71 10.63 -1.27
C VAL A 87 12.65 9.71 -2.04
N SER A 88 13.85 9.50 -1.51
CA SER A 88 14.76 8.45 -1.95
C SER A 88 14.10 7.11 -1.62
N VAL A 89 13.34 6.55 -2.56
CA VAL A 89 12.97 5.13 -2.49
C VAL A 89 14.26 4.37 -2.76
N SER A 90 14.88 3.88 -1.68
CA SER A 90 16.08 3.03 -1.71
C SER A 90 15.67 1.57 -1.78
#